data_AF-A0A2J8T3S9-F1
#
_entry.id   AF-A0A2J8T3S9-F1
#
_cell.length_a   1.000
_cell.length_b   1.000
_cell.length_c   1.000
_cell.angle_alpha   90.00
_cell.angle_beta   90.00
_cell.angle_gamma   90.00
#
_symmetry.space_group_name_H-M   'P 1'
#
loop_
_entity.id
_entity.type
_entity.pdbx_description
1 polymer ?
#
loop_
_entity_poly.entity_id
_entity_poly.type
_entity_poly.pdbx_seq_one_letter_code
_entity_poly.pdbx_strand_id
1 'polypeptide(L)'
;MYTPNAQYCQMMCTFHPRCLLFSFLPASSINDMEKRFGCFLKDSVTGTLPKVHRTGAISGHSLKQCGHQISACHRDIYKGIDMRGVNFNVSKVSSVEECQKRCTNNIRCQFFSYATQTFHNAEYRNNCLLKYSPGGTPTAI
;
A
#
# COMPACT_ATOMS: atom_id res chain seq x y z
N MET A 1 -6.34 3.60 6.55
CA MET A 1 -4.96 3.54 6.00
C MET A 1 -5.05 3.46 4.48
N TYR A 2 -3.95 3.63 3.76
CA TYR A 2 -3.95 3.56 2.29
C TYR A 2 -3.12 2.39 1.80
N THR A 3 -3.60 1.71 0.77
CA THR A 3 -2.92 0.56 0.18
C THR A 3 -3.03 0.59 -1.33
N PRO A 4 -2.01 0.13 -2.07
CA PRO A 4 -1.99 0.23 -3.53
C PRO A 4 -3.08 -0.59 -4.23
N ASN A 5 -3.54 -1.70 -3.62
CA ASN A 5 -4.62 -2.54 -4.15
C ASN A 5 -5.35 -3.30 -3.03
N ALA A 6 -6.41 -4.04 -3.42
CA ALA A 6 -7.21 -4.84 -2.50
C ALA A 6 -6.43 -6.00 -1.88
N GLN A 7 -5.49 -6.61 -2.61
CA GLN A 7 -4.67 -7.71 -2.12
C GLN A 7 -3.75 -7.26 -0.98
N TYR A 8 -3.15 -6.09 -1.12
CA TYR A 8 -2.33 -5.48 -0.07
C TYR A 8 -3.20 -5.07 1.13
N CYS A 9 -4.42 -4.54 0.89
CA CYS A 9 -5.40 -4.29 1.95
C CYS A 9 -5.77 -5.57 2.72
N GLN A 10 -5.96 -6.69 2.02
CA GLN A 10 -6.20 -8.00 2.63
C GLN A 10 -5.01 -8.48 3.46
N MET A 11 -3.79 -8.33 2.94
CA MET A 11 -2.56 -8.69 3.66
C MET A 11 -2.46 -7.89 4.96
N MET A 12 -2.69 -6.59 4.90
CA MET A 12 -2.67 -5.72 6.08
C MET A 12 -3.76 -6.08 7.09
N CYS A 13 -4.98 -6.43 6.64
CA CYS A 13 -6.00 -7.00 7.52
C CYS A 13 -5.55 -8.31 8.16
N THR A 14 -4.88 -9.17 7.39
CA THR A 14 -4.41 -10.48 7.86
C THR A 14 -3.36 -10.36 8.96
N PHE A 15 -2.47 -9.38 8.90
CA PHE A 15 -1.47 -9.17 9.94
C PHE A 15 -1.92 -8.21 11.05
N HIS A 16 -2.98 -7.42 10.84
CA HIS A 16 -3.54 -6.57 11.88
C HIS A 16 -4.18 -7.42 13.00
N PRO A 17 -3.93 -7.15 14.30
CA PRO A 17 -4.33 -8.03 15.40
C PRO A 17 -5.84 -8.22 15.52
N ARG A 18 -6.62 -7.18 15.21
CA ARG A 18 -8.09 -7.20 15.36
C ARG A 18 -8.88 -7.34 14.05
N CYS A 19 -8.22 -7.27 12.89
CA CYS A 19 -8.97 -7.21 11.65
C CYS A 19 -9.48 -8.59 11.26
N LEU A 20 -10.77 -8.67 10.94
CA LEU A 20 -11.43 -9.87 10.41
C LEU A 20 -11.87 -9.66 8.97
N LEU A 21 -12.34 -8.45 8.63
CA LEU A 21 -12.80 -8.09 7.29
C LEU A 21 -12.20 -6.75 6.87
N PHE A 22 -12.11 -6.51 5.56
CA PHE A 22 -11.69 -5.22 5.03
C PHE A 22 -12.64 -4.74 3.93
N SER A 23 -12.62 -3.44 3.68
CA SER A 23 -13.13 -2.82 2.45
C SER A 23 -12.07 -1.92 1.86
N PHE A 24 -11.86 -2.01 0.56
CA PHE A 24 -10.91 -1.26 -0.23
C PHE A 24 -11.64 -0.41 -1.27
N LEU A 25 -11.22 0.84 -1.42
CA LEU A 25 -11.73 1.78 -2.41
C LEU A 25 -10.65 2.07 -3.46
N PRO A 26 -10.68 1.44 -4.65
CA PRO A 26 -9.78 1.74 -5.76
C PRO A 26 -9.91 3.20 -6.23
N ALA A 27 -8.86 3.72 -6.86
CA ALA A 27 -8.87 5.07 -7.41
C ALA A 27 -10.01 5.33 -8.41
N SER A 28 -10.40 4.32 -9.18
CA SER A 28 -11.45 4.42 -10.20
C SER A 28 -12.85 4.62 -9.62
N SER A 29 -13.08 4.33 -8.33
CA SER A 29 -14.40 4.39 -7.72
C SER A 29 -14.69 5.66 -6.94
N ILE A 30 -13.70 6.55 -6.79
CA ILE A 30 -13.79 7.73 -5.93
C ILE A 30 -13.30 9.00 -6.65
N ASN A 31 -14.19 9.99 -6.76
CA ASN A 31 -13.84 11.31 -7.29
C ASN A 31 -13.03 12.14 -6.28
N ASP A 32 -13.31 11.96 -5.00
CA ASP A 32 -12.58 12.55 -3.87
C ASP A 32 -11.17 11.93 -3.77
N MET A 33 -10.16 12.68 -4.23
CA MET A 33 -8.78 12.21 -4.30
C MET A 33 -8.23 11.77 -2.92
N GLU A 34 -8.68 12.40 -1.83
CA GLU A 34 -8.24 12.09 -0.47
C GLU A 34 -8.75 10.73 0.03
N LYS A 35 -9.76 10.16 -0.63
CA LYS A 35 -10.37 8.87 -0.26
C LYS A 35 -10.00 7.71 -1.21
N ARG A 36 -9.25 8.00 -2.28
CA ARG A 36 -8.72 6.96 -3.19
C ARG A 36 -7.77 6.06 -2.45
N PHE A 37 -7.70 4.79 -2.85
CA PHE A 37 -6.84 3.77 -2.24
C PHE A 37 -7.09 3.50 -0.75
N GLY A 38 -8.23 3.99 -0.21
CA GLY A 38 -8.60 3.80 1.17
C GLY A 38 -8.82 2.32 1.49
N CYS A 39 -8.10 1.83 2.49
CA CYS A 39 -8.27 0.51 3.09
C CYS A 39 -8.84 0.66 4.51
N PHE A 40 -10.02 0.08 4.69
CA PHE A 40 -10.79 0.12 5.92
C PHE A 40 -10.78 -1.25 6.56
N LEU A 41 -9.99 -1.39 7.62
CA LEU A 41 -9.92 -2.61 8.44
C LEU A 41 -11.11 -2.63 9.39
N LYS A 42 -11.75 -3.80 9.53
CA LYS A 42 -12.97 -3.97 10.33
C LYS A 42 -12.84 -5.19 11.23
N ASP A 43 -13.38 -5.08 12.42
CA ASP A 43 -13.61 -6.20 13.33
C ASP A 43 -15.10 -6.52 13.43
N SER A 44 -15.43 -7.63 14.07
CA SER A 44 -16.79 -8.01 14.40
C SER A 44 -16.78 -8.98 15.57
N VAL A 45 -17.64 -8.73 16.56
CA VAL A 45 -17.84 -9.64 17.69
C VAL A 45 -18.44 -10.98 17.22
N THR A 46 -19.32 -10.95 16.22
CA THR A 46 -19.96 -12.15 15.65
C THR A 46 -19.14 -12.77 14.51
N GLY A 47 -17.99 -12.19 14.17
CA GLY A 47 -17.15 -12.61 13.04
C GLY A 47 -17.71 -12.24 11.66
N THR A 48 -18.91 -11.64 11.57
CA THR A 48 -19.55 -11.25 10.30
C THR A 48 -20.06 -9.81 10.34
N LEU A 49 -20.20 -9.18 9.17
CA LEU A 49 -20.75 -7.83 9.02
C LEU A 49 -21.83 -7.80 7.93
N PRO A 50 -22.83 -6.90 8.05
CA PRO A 50 -23.85 -6.73 7.00
C PRO A 50 -23.20 -6.37 5.67
N LYS A 51 -23.62 -7.06 4.61
CA LYS A 51 -23.18 -6.76 3.24
C LYS A 51 -24.09 -5.68 2.67
N VAL A 52 -23.53 -4.49 2.43
CA VAL A 52 -24.24 -3.38 1.79
C VAL A 52 -23.63 -3.14 0.41
N HIS A 53 -24.48 -2.98 -0.59
CA HIS A 53 -24.01 -2.65 -1.93
C HIS A 53 -23.39 -1.25 -1.95
N ARG A 54 -22.14 -1.17 -2.41
CA ARG A 54 -21.41 0.09 -2.61
C ARG A 54 -20.60 -0.02 -3.90
N THR A 55 -20.98 0.76 -4.90
CA THR A 55 -20.35 0.75 -6.21
C THR A 55 -18.84 0.97 -6.10
N GLY A 56 -18.08 0.08 -6.76
CA GLY A 56 -16.63 0.17 -6.83
C GLY A 56 -15.88 -0.08 -5.53
N ALA A 57 -16.53 -0.59 -4.47
CA ALA A 57 -15.84 -1.07 -3.28
C ALA A 57 -15.51 -2.57 -3.40
N ILE A 58 -14.30 -2.96 -3.01
CA ILE A 58 -13.86 -4.37 -2.95
C ILE A 58 -13.75 -4.75 -1.48
N SER A 59 -14.48 -5.76 -1.02
CA SER A 59 -14.43 -6.22 0.37
C SER A 59 -14.02 -7.68 0.46
N GLY A 60 -13.38 -8.07 1.56
CA GLY A 60 -12.92 -9.44 1.77
C GLY A 60 -12.61 -9.75 3.23
N HIS A 61 -12.29 -11.00 3.51
CA HIS A 61 -11.88 -11.46 4.84
C HIS A 61 -10.35 -11.46 4.98
N SER A 62 -9.87 -11.35 6.21
CA SER A 62 -8.51 -11.70 6.56
C SER A 62 -8.24 -13.18 6.24
N LEU A 63 -6.98 -13.53 5.99
CA LEU A 63 -6.59 -14.92 5.74
C LEU A 63 -6.25 -15.68 7.03
N LYS A 64 -6.46 -15.09 8.22
CA LYS A 64 -6.07 -15.66 9.53
C LYS A 64 -6.62 -17.08 9.75
N GLN A 65 -7.80 -17.36 9.22
CA GLN A 65 -8.50 -18.64 9.39
C GLN A 65 -8.16 -19.68 8.30
N CYS A 66 -7.34 -19.33 7.31
CA CYS A 66 -7.04 -20.22 6.19
C CYS A 66 -6.04 -21.33 6.55
N GLY A 67 -5.36 -21.28 7.71
CA GLY A 67 -4.49 -22.37 8.19
C GLY A 67 -3.19 -22.61 7.38
N HIS A 68 -2.86 -21.74 6.43
CA HIS A 68 -1.66 -21.85 5.58
C HIS A 68 -0.58 -20.87 6.05
N GLN A 69 0.68 -21.11 5.67
CA GLN A 69 1.75 -20.13 5.87
C GLN A 69 1.50 -18.89 4.99
N ILE A 70 1.07 -17.80 5.61
CA ILE A 70 0.83 -16.53 4.92
C ILE A 70 2.10 -15.71 4.95
N SER A 71 2.64 -15.41 3.78
CA SER A 71 3.80 -14.53 3.64
C SER A 71 3.39 -13.07 3.73
N ALA A 72 4.12 -12.30 4.55
CA ALA A 72 4.05 -10.84 4.55
C ALA A 72 4.90 -10.21 3.43
N CYS A 73 5.71 -11.01 2.72
CA CYS A 73 6.56 -10.51 1.67
C CYS A 73 5.70 -10.06 0.48
N HIS A 74 5.86 -8.80 0.09
CA HIS A 74 5.17 -8.21 -1.02
C HIS A 74 6.20 -7.63 -1.99
N ARG A 75 6.24 -8.18 -3.22
CA ARG A 75 7.28 -7.86 -4.22
C ARG A 75 6.78 -7.00 -5.37
N ASP A 76 5.47 -6.73 -5.43
CA ASP A 76 4.87 -6.06 -6.59
C ASP A 76 5.35 -4.61 -6.68
N ILE A 77 5.54 -4.16 -7.93
CA ILE A 77 5.86 -2.79 -8.26
C ILE A 77 4.62 -2.12 -8.83
N TYR A 78 4.21 -1.04 -8.18
CA TYR A 78 3.03 -0.28 -8.59
C TYR A 78 3.42 0.91 -9.45
N LYS A 79 3.06 0.86 -10.73
CA LYS A 79 3.32 1.94 -11.68
C LYS A 79 2.26 3.02 -11.59
N GLY A 80 2.67 4.27 -11.80
CA GLY A 80 1.74 5.42 -11.90
C GLY A 80 1.15 5.88 -10.57
N ILE A 81 1.70 5.44 -9.44
CA ILE A 81 1.27 5.89 -8.10
C ILE A 81 2.48 6.41 -7.30
N ASP A 82 2.22 7.33 -6.38
CA ASP A 82 3.20 7.79 -5.39
C ASP A 82 2.71 7.47 -3.99
N MET A 83 3.40 6.58 -3.28
CA MET A 83 3.06 6.28 -1.90
C MET A 83 3.58 7.39 -0.99
N ARG A 84 2.68 8.22 -0.44
CA ARG A 84 3.08 9.37 0.39
C ARG A 84 3.48 8.95 1.81
N GLY A 85 4.54 9.56 2.30
CA GLY A 85 5.09 9.37 3.63
C GLY A 85 6.25 10.34 3.88
N VAL A 86 6.99 10.15 4.96
CA VAL A 86 8.19 10.93 5.25
C VAL A 86 9.33 10.46 4.34
N ASN A 87 9.80 11.34 3.45
CA ASN A 87 10.99 11.11 2.65
C ASN A 87 12.22 11.37 3.52
N PHE A 88 12.99 10.32 3.83
CA PHE A 88 14.18 10.46 4.67
C PHE A 88 15.49 10.30 3.89
N ASN A 89 15.43 9.76 2.67
CA ASN A 89 16.57 9.66 1.77
C ASN A 89 16.11 9.79 0.32
N VAL A 90 16.80 10.63 -0.45
CA VAL A 90 16.60 10.81 -1.88
C VAL A 90 17.95 10.59 -2.56
N SER A 91 18.01 9.66 -3.51
CA SER A 91 19.22 9.36 -4.25
C SER A 91 18.93 9.05 -5.73
N LYS A 92 19.91 9.27 -6.61
CA LYS A 92 19.83 8.83 -8.01
C LYS A 92 20.19 7.36 -8.12
N VAL A 93 19.37 6.58 -8.84
CA VAL A 93 19.62 5.16 -9.13
C VAL A 93 19.32 4.84 -10.59
N SER A 94 19.88 3.75 -11.10
CA SER A 94 19.72 3.40 -12.51
C SER A 94 18.39 2.71 -12.83
N SER A 95 17.75 2.09 -11.84
CA SER A 95 16.53 1.29 -12.06
C SER A 95 15.61 1.20 -10.84
N VAL A 96 14.39 0.72 -11.07
CA VAL A 96 13.42 0.48 -9.99
C VAL A 96 13.84 -0.66 -9.07
N GLU A 97 14.51 -1.68 -9.61
CA GLU A 97 15.06 -2.82 -8.87
C GLU A 97 16.19 -2.36 -7.94
N GLU A 98 17.04 -1.44 -8.40
CA GLU A 98 18.06 -0.84 -7.56
C GLU A 98 17.42 -0.04 -6.40
N CYS A 99 16.39 0.76 -6.68
CA CYS A 99 15.64 1.47 -5.65
C CYS A 99 14.99 0.52 -4.63
N GLN A 100 14.34 -0.55 -5.12
CA GLN A 100 13.74 -1.58 -4.28
C GLN A 100 14.79 -2.24 -3.38
N LYS A 101 15.94 -2.63 -3.94
CA LYS A 101 17.04 -3.23 -3.18
C LYS A 101 17.56 -2.28 -2.10
N ARG A 102 17.71 -0.99 -2.40
CA ARG A 102 18.12 0.03 -1.42
C ARG A 102 17.10 0.16 -0.29
N CYS A 103 15.81 0.15 -0.61
CA CYS A 103 14.75 0.16 0.42
C CYS A 103 14.83 -1.09 1.30
N THR A 104 14.85 -2.29 0.70
CA THR A 104 14.92 -3.57 1.41
C THR A 104 16.13 -3.66 2.35
N ASN A 105 17.27 -3.10 1.93
CA ASN A 105 18.51 -3.12 2.73
C ASN A 105 18.59 -1.99 3.78
N ASN A 106 17.57 -1.12 3.88
CA ASN A 106 17.54 -0.02 4.83
C ASN A 106 16.46 -0.26 5.90
N ILE A 107 16.89 -0.39 7.16
CA ILE A 107 16.01 -0.70 8.30
C ILE A 107 14.87 0.31 8.53
N ARG A 108 15.02 1.55 8.05
CA ARG A 108 13.99 2.60 8.19
C ARG A 108 13.03 2.65 7.00
N CYS A 109 13.35 2.01 5.88
CA CYS A 109 12.51 2.06 4.69
C CYS A 109 11.33 1.10 4.81
N GLN A 110 10.11 1.62 4.69
CA GLN A 110 8.88 0.82 4.65
C GLN A 110 8.37 0.66 3.22
N PHE A 111 8.51 1.71 2.41
CA PHE A 111 8.14 1.75 1.01
C PHE A 111 8.98 2.80 0.28
N PHE A 112 8.99 2.75 -1.05
CA PHE A 112 9.75 3.68 -1.87
C PHE A 112 8.90 4.24 -3.00
N SER A 113 9.40 5.30 -3.63
CA SER A 113 8.86 5.78 -4.91
C SER A 113 10.03 6.11 -5.83
N TYR A 114 9.94 5.65 -7.08
CA TYR A 114 10.98 5.83 -8.07
C TYR A 114 10.44 6.66 -9.24
N ALA A 115 11.03 7.83 -9.45
CA ALA A 115 10.76 8.65 -10.61
C ALA A 115 11.53 8.08 -11.81
N THR A 116 10.83 7.62 -12.84
CA THR A 116 11.46 7.01 -14.01
C THR A 116 12.24 8.03 -14.86
N GLN A 117 13.02 7.54 -15.82
CA GLN A 117 13.71 8.37 -16.81
C GLN A 117 12.74 9.25 -17.64
N THR A 118 11.47 8.86 -17.72
CA THR A 118 10.41 9.59 -18.43
C THR A 118 9.64 10.57 -17.53
N PHE A 119 10.08 10.78 -16.29
CA PHE A 119 9.43 11.73 -15.39
C PHE A 119 9.48 13.16 -15.98
N HIS A 120 8.38 13.89 -15.83
CA HIS A 120 8.15 15.17 -16.50
C HIS A 120 9.23 16.21 -16.15
N ASN A 121 9.59 16.32 -14.87
CA ASN A 121 10.69 17.17 -14.42
C ASN A 121 12.03 16.43 -14.54
N ALA A 122 12.92 16.96 -15.38
CA ALA A 122 14.25 16.39 -15.62
C ALA A 122 15.11 16.29 -14.36
N GLU A 123 14.97 17.23 -13.41
CA GLU A 123 15.70 17.23 -12.15
C GLU A 123 15.35 16.02 -11.28
N TYR A 124 14.10 15.53 -11.35
CA TYR A 124 13.64 14.42 -10.53
C TYR A 124 13.77 13.05 -11.20
N ARG A 125 14.12 12.98 -12.49
CA ARG A 125 14.31 11.70 -13.19
C ARG A 125 15.32 10.81 -12.46
N ASN A 126 15.02 9.53 -12.32
CA ASN A 126 15.85 8.54 -11.64
C ASN A 126 16.00 8.76 -10.12
N ASN A 127 15.18 9.63 -9.52
CA ASN A 127 15.14 9.76 -8.06
C ASN A 127 14.48 8.53 -7.44
N CYS A 128 15.21 7.88 -6.53
CA CYS A 128 14.72 6.91 -5.57
C CYS A 128 14.47 7.61 -4.25
N LEU A 129 13.20 7.67 -3.84
CA LEU A 129 12.77 8.21 -2.55
C LEU A 129 12.50 7.05 -1.61
N LEU A 130 13.28 6.94 -0.54
CA LEU A 130 13.03 5.98 0.55
C LEU A 130 12.14 6.64 1.59
N LYS A 131 11.07 5.93 1.99
CA LYS A 131 9.99 6.51 2.78
C LYS A 131 9.58 5.63 3.96
N TYR A 132 9.05 6.29 4.98
CA TYR A 132 8.36 5.64 6.09
C TYR A 132 7.13 6.44 6.52
N SER A 133 6.32 5.81 7.36
CA SER A 133 5.21 6.42 8.08
C SER A 133 5.13 5.82 9.50
N PRO A 134 4.45 6.49 10.45
CA PRO A 134 4.19 5.91 11.76
C PRO A 134 3.40 4.59 11.70
N GLY A 135 2.51 4.44 10.70
CA GLY A 135 1.60 3.29 10.57
C GLY A 135 2.10 2.16 9.68
N GLY A 136 3.34 2.19 9.19
CA GLY A 136 3.87 1.15 8.30
C GLY A 136 3.32 1.17 6.87
N THR A 137 2.37 2.07 6.58
CA THR A 137 1.62 2.13 5.31
C THR A 137 1.53 3.57 4.82
N PRO A 138 1.34 3.81 3.52
CA PRO A 138 1.24 5.16 2.97
C PRO A 138 0.14 6.00 3.65
N THR A 139 0.42 7.29 3.80
CA THR A 139 -0.53 8.28 4.34
C THR A 139 -1.53 8.77 3.30
N ALA A 140 -1.19 8.63 2.01
CA ALA A 140 -2.04 8.82 0.85
C ALA A 140 -1.35 8.17 -0.38
N ILE A 141 -2.09 7.97 -1.47
CA ILE A 141 -1.59 7.44 -2.75
C ILE A 141 -2.21 8.22 -3.90
#